data_AF-A0A9P9MMQ4-F1
#
_entry.id   AF-A0A9P9MMQ4-F1
#
_cell.length_a   1.000
_cell.length_b   1.000
_cell.length_c   1.000
_cell.angle_alpha   90.00
_cell.angle_beta   90.00
_cell.angle_gamma   90.00
#
_symmetry.space_group_name_H-M   'P 1'
#
loop_
_entity.id
_entity.type
_entity.pdbx_description
1 polymer ?
#
loop_
_entity_poly.entity_id
_entity_poly.type
_entity_poly.pdbx_seq_one_letter_code
_entity_poly.pdbx_strand_id
1 'polypeptide(L)'
;MAWKQVLGELATASRKNMNKLLQALPENITTKSNTVKTADLRIDVHQDSKDPNKAVAKIQANSQAKDQAVKDFIKSGNKGGGHKGTHKNIAEIPFDRSSFDIDDFEKKIKDSR
;
A
#
# COMPACT_ATOMS: atom_id res chain seq x y z
N MET A 1 -15.97 -11.27 -3.42
CA MET A 1 -16.60 -9.94 -3.59
C MET A 1 -16.01 -8.89 -2.64
N ALA A 2 -15.78 -9.18 -1.35
CA ALA A 2 -15.21 -8.21 -0.39
C ALA A 2 -13.86 -7.59 -0.80
N TRP A 3 -12.89 -8.41 -1.27
CA TRP A 3 -11.56 -7.92 -1.69
C TRP A 3 -11.61 -6.88 -2.81
N LYS A 4 -12.46 -7.09 -3.82
CA LYS A 4 -12.63 -6.13 -4.93
C LYS A 4 -13.10 -4.77 -4.43
N GLN A 5 -13.97 -4.74 -3.41
CA GLN A 5 -14.45 -3.48 -2.83
C GLN A 5 -13.34 -2.76 -2.08
N VAL A 6 -12.67 -3.40 -1.12
CA VAL A 6 -11.61 -2.75 -0.32
C VAL A 6 -10.41 -2.32 -1.18
N LEU A 7 -10.09 -3.08 -2.23
CA LEU A 7 -9.07 -2.70 -3.22
C LEU A 7 -9.54 -1.54 -4.11
N GLY A 8 -10.81 -1.51 -4.50
CA GLY A 8 -11.41 -0.40 -5.25
C GLY A 8 -11.43 0.91 -4.44
N GLU A 9 -11.74 0.83 -3.14
CA GLU A 9 -11.64 1.96 -2.21
C GLU A 9 -10.20 2.46 -2.08
N LEU A 10 -9.23 1.55 -1.98
CA LEU A 10 -7.81 1.89 -1.93
C LEU A 10 -7.32 2.55 -3.23
N ALA A 11 -7.72 2.02 -4.38
CA ALA A 11 -7.42 2.62 -5.69
C ALA A 11 -7.98 4.05 -5.78
N THR A 12 -9.24 4.24 -5.39
CA THR A 12 -9.86 5.57 -5.35
C THR A 12 -9.12 6.52 -4.40
N ALA A 13 -8.71 6.03 -3.23
CA ALA A 13 -7.94 6.81 -2.27
C ALA A 13 -6.55 7.19 -2.83
N SER A 14 -5.91 6.31 -3.58
CA SER A 14 -4.64 6.57 -4.27
C SER A 14 -4.74 7.72 -5.26
N ARG A 15 -5.76 7.72 -6.13
CA ARG A 15 -5.97 8.84 -7.07
C ARG A 15 -6.24 10.16 -6.36
N LYS A 16 -7.08 10.14 -5.31
CA LYS A 16 -7.35 11.34 -4.50
C LYS A 16 -6.12 11.86 -3.75
N ASN A 17 -5.16 11.00 -3.43
CA ASN A 17 -3.95 11.32 -2.69
C ASN A 17 -2.69 11.12 -3.54
N MET A 18 -2.78 11.32 -4.85
CA MET A 18 -1.69 11.05 -5.80
C MET A 18 -0.41 11.84 -5.44
N ASN A 19 -0.57 13.07 -4.94
CA ASN A 19 0.52 13.88 -4.43
C ASN A 19 1.37 13.16 -3.38
N LYS A 20 0.76 12.39 -2.48
CA LYS A 20 1.50 11.60 -1.48
C LYS A 20 2.31 10.50 -2.15
N LEU A 21 1.79 9.84 -3.18
CA LEU A 21 2.52 8.78 -3.87
C LEU A 21 3.77 9.32 -4.58
N LEU A 22 3.65 10.51 -5.17
CA LEU A 22 4.69 11.14 -5.99
C LEU A 22 5.70 11.97 -5.20
N GLN A 23 5.38 12.35 -3.97
CA GLN A 23 6.30 13.13 -3.15
C GLN A 23 7.58 12.33 -2.90
N ALA A 24 8.72 12.87 -3.34
CA ALA A 24 10.03 12.34 -2.98
C ALA A 24 10.29 12.56 -1.48
N LEU A 25 10.91 11.58 -0.83
CA LEU A 25 11.37 11.72 0.54
C LEU A 25 12.65 12.55 0.54
N PRO A 26 12.82 13.45 1.53
CA PRO A 26 14.12 14.07 1.79
C PRO A 26 15.22 13.02 1.93
N GLU A 27 16.44 13.31 1.45
CA GLU A 27 17.56 12.35 1.39
C GLU A 27 17.91 11.68 2.74
N ASN A 28 17.51 12.30 3.85
CA ASN A 28 17.72 11.79 5.21
C ASN A 28 16.59 10.91 5.76
N ILE A 29 15.55 10.59 4.97
CA ILE A 29 14.41 9.78 5.40
C ILE A 29 14.24 8.57 4.47
N THR A 30 14.56 7.37 4.98
CA THR A 30 14.47 6.12 4.22
C THR A 30 13.18 5.32 4.46
N THR A 31 12.42 5.60 5.52
CA THR A 31 11.45 4.60 6.05
C THR A 31 10.07 5.10 6.45
N LYS A 32 9.70 6.35 6.20
CA LYS A 32 8.33 6.84 6.48
C LYS A 32 8.16 8.18 5.78
N SER A 33 7.17 8.37 4.91
CA SER A 33 6.37 9.61 4.94
C SER A 33 5.08 9.52 4.14
N ASN A 34 4.97 8.63 3.15
CA ASN A 34 3.85 8.68 2.23
C ASN A 34 2.97 7.44 2.32
N THR A 35 1.97 7.54 3.21
CA THR A 35 0.96 6.50 3.35
C THR A 35 -0.39 7.00 2.85
N VAL A 36 -1.03 6.22 1.98
CA VAL A 36 -2.45 6.37 1.63
C VAL A 36 -3.21 5.30 2.40
N LYS A 37 -4.24 5.67 3.18
CA LYS A 37 -4.94 4.75 4.09
C LYS A 37 -6.44 4.74 3.80
N THR A 38 -7.02 3.56 3.86
CA THR A 38 -8.47 3.32 4.02
C THR A 38 -8.73 2.68 5.39
N ALA A 39 -9.97 2.29 5.68
CA ALA A 39 -10.27 1.55 6.91
C ALA A 39 -9.53 0.20 6.93
N ASP A 40 -9.56 -0.51 5.80
CA ASP A 40 -9.11 -1.90 5.74
C ASP A 40 -7.69 -2.06 5.21
N LEU A 41 -7.26 -1.20 4.30
CA LEU A 41 -5.97 -1.31 3.62
C LEU A 41 -5.17 -0.01 3.70
N ARG A 42 -3.89 -0.10 3.36
CA ARG A 42 -3.03 1.05 3.14
C ARG A 42 -1.99 0.78 2.07
N ILE A 43 -1.48 1.84 1.48
CA ILE A 43 -0.27 1.84 0.67
C ILE A 43 0.80 2.57 1.45
N ASP A 44 1.93 1.92 1.66
CA ASP A 44 3.13 2.53 2.21
C ASP A 44 4.18 2.65 1.11
N VAL A 45 4.61 3.87 0.78
CA VAL A 45 5.57 4.12 -0.30
C VAL A 45 6.99 4.11 0.25
N HIS A 46 7.80 3.21 -0.29
CA HIS A 46 9.20 3.02 0.06
C HIS A 46 10.04 3.55 -1.10
N GLN A 47 10.82 4.60 -0.85
CA GLN A 47 11.72 5.15 -1.86
C GLN A 47 12.96 4.28 -2.03
N ASP A 48 13.46 4.16 -3.25
CA ASP A 48 14.76 3.55 -3.52
C ASP A 48 15.88 4.45 -2.98
N SER A 49 16.86 3.85 -2.29
CA SER A 49 17.94 4.61 -1.64
C SER A 49 18.98 5.17 -2.60
N LYS A 50 19.00 4.70 -3.86
CA LYS A 50 19.94 5.11 -4.90
C LYS A 50 19.28 6.01 -5.95
N ASP A 51 17.96 5.92 -6.10
CA ASP A 51 17.20 6.65 -7.11
C ASP A 51 15.92 7.25 -6.51
N PRO A 52 15.85 8.57 -6.25
CA PRO A 52 14.68 9.20 -5.66
C PRO A 52 13.43 9.16 -6.57
N ASN A 53 13.56 8.85 -7.86
CA ASN A 53 12.41 8.68 -8.74
C ASN A 53 11.79 7.29 -8.64
N LYS A 54 12.56 6.28 -8.21
CA LYS A 54 12.07 4.91 -8.03
C LYS A 54 11.47 4.73 -6.65
N ALA A 55 10.30 4.10 -6.62
CA ALA A 55 9.62 3.77 -5.39
C ALA A 55 8.85 2.45 -5.49
N VAL A 56 8.58 1.86 -4.33
CA VAL A 56 7.77 0.66 -4.19
C VAL A 56 6.58 0.98 -3.30
N ALA A 57 5.38 0.85 -3.84
CA ALA A 57 4.14 0.93 -3.09
C ALA A 57 3.82 -0.43 -2.48
N LYS A 58 3.89 -0.55 -1.15
CA LYS A 58 3.51 -1.75 -0.41
C LYS A 58 2.04 -1.67 -0.04
N ILE A 59 1.21 -2.48 -0.68
CA ILE A 59 -0.20 -2.65 -0.32
C ILE A 59 -0.26 -3.55 0.91
N GLN A 60 -0.88 -3.07 1.97
CA GLN A 60 -0.89 -3.72 3.27
C GLN A 60 -2.30 -3.77 3.85
N ALA A 61 -2.63 -4.88 4.48
CA ALA A 61 -3.83 -5.02 5.31
C ALA A 61 -3.62 -4.31 6.66
N ASN A 62 -4.59 -3.47 7.06
CA ASN A 62 -4.57 -2.77 8.33
C ASN A 62 -4.91 -3.70 9.48
N SER A 63 -4.11 -3.66 10.56
CA SER A 63 -4.38 -4.45 11.78
C SER A 63 -5.75 -4.15 12.39
N GLN A 64 -6.29 -2.95 12.15
CA GLN A 64 -7.62 -2.49 12.57
C GLN A 64 -8.69 -2.57 11.46
N ALA A 65 -8.47 -3.39 10.43
CA ALA A 65 -9.46 -3.59 9.37
C ALA A 65 -10.84 -3.92 9.96
N LYS A 66 -11.90 -3.43 9.32
CA LYS A 66 -13.29 -3.68 9.66
C LYS A 66 -13.85 -4.85 8.87
N ASP A 67 -13.46 -4.98 7.60
CA ASP A 67 -13.84 -6.07 6.71
C ASP A 67 -13.34 -7.42 7.22
N GLN A 68 -14.22 -8.42 7.17
CA GLN A 68 -13.95 -9.73 7.74
C GLN A 68 -12.91 -10.51 6.92
N ALA A 69 -12.93 -10.40 5.58
CA ALA A 69 -11.99 -11.10 4.73
C ALA A 69 -10.56 -10.55 4.90
N VAL A 70 -10.42 -9.24 5.13
CA VAL A 70 -9.13 -8.62 5.46
C VAL A 70 -8.64 -9.05 6.84
N LYS A 71 -9.51 -9.08 7.86
CA LYS A 71 -9.18 -9.61 9.19
C LYS A 71 -8.69 -11.05 9.12
N ASP A 72 -9.36 -11.90 8.34
CA ASP A 72 -9.02 -13.31 8.20
C ASP A 72 -7.68 -13.50 7.46
N PHE A 73 -7.37 -12.63 6.48
CA PHE A 73 -6.06 -12.60 5.84
C PHE A 73 -4.94 -12.23 6.83
N ILE A 74 -5.17 -11.26 7.71
CA ILE A 74 -4.20 -10.90 8.75
C ILE A 74 -4.00 -12.08 9.71
N LYS A 75 -5.09 -12.66 10.22
CA LYS A 75 -5.05 -13.82 11.13
C LYS A 75 -4.34 -15.03 10.52
N SER A 76 -4.60 -15.33 9.25
CA SER A 76 -3.95 -16.47 8.56
C SER A 76 -2.45 -16.30 8.36
N GLY A 77 -1.94 -15.05 8.36
CA GLY A 77 -0.50 -14.77 8.31
C GLY A 77 0.22 -14.87 9.64
N ASN A 78 -0.50 -14.69 10.75
CA ASN A 78 0.08 -14.62 12.09
C ASN A 78 0.18 -16.00 12.77
N LYS A 79 0.38 -17.08 11.99
CA LYS A 79 0.49 -18.45 12.50
C LYS A 79 1.87 -18.80 13.10
N GLY A 80 2.84 -17.88 13.05
CA GLY A 80 4.12 -17.99 13.76
C GLY A 80 4.20 -16.96 14.89
N GLY A 81 4.97 -17.26 15.95
CA GLY A 81 5.14 -16.44 17.17
C GLY A 81 5.75 -15.05 16.99
N GLY A 82 5.56 -14.40 15.85
CA GLY A 82 5.92 -13.01 15.59
C GLY A 82 4.87 -12.03 16.12
N HIS A 83 5.32 -10.82 16.46
CA HIS A 83 4.53 -9.74 17.05
C HIS A 83 3.13 -9.58 16.42
N LYS A 84 2.08 -9.71 17.25
CA LYS A 84 0.65 -9.55 16.92
C LYS A 84 0.22 -8.15 16.43
N GLY A 85 1.15 -7.27 16.03
CA GLY A 85 0.89 -5.84 15.83
C GLY A 85 1.07 -5.30 14.41
N THR A 86 1.67 -6.05 13.49
CA THR A 86 2.22 -5.43 12.26
C THR A 86 1.32 -5.72 11.06
N HIS A 87 1.03 -4.66 10.29
CA HIS A 87 0.30 -4.73 9.03
C HIS A 87 0.88 -5.81 8.11
N LYS A 88 0.03 -6.48 7.34
CA LYS A 88 0.45 -7.60 6.49
C LYS A 88 0.53 -7.18 5.02
N ASN A 89 1.69 -7.36 4.38
CA ASN A 89 1.83 -7.10 2.94
C ASN A 89 0.92 -8.03 2.14
N ILE A 90 0.21 -7.43 1.18
CA ILE A 90 -0.61 -8.10 0.17
C ILE A 90 0.17 -8.17 -1.14
N ALA A 91 0.71 -7.02 -1.58
CA ALA A 91 1.48 -6.90 -2.81
C ALA A 91 2.46 -5.71 -2.73
N GLU A 92 3.43 -5.72 -3.62
CA GLU A 92 4.39 -4.63 -3.82
C GLU A 92 4.34 -4.20 -5.29
N ILE A 93 4.12 -2.90 -5.52
CA ILE A 93 4.04 -2.32 -6.86
C ILE A 93 5.21 -1.36 -7.04
N PRO A 94 6.25 -1.74 -7.81
CA PRO A 94 7.28 -0.81 -8.20
C PRO A 94 6.72 0.23 -9.19
N PHE A 95 7.14 1.47 -9.05
CA PHE A 95 6.80 2.56 -9.97
C PHE A 95 7.91 3.61 -10.03
N ASP A 96 7.90 4.37 -11.12
CA ASP A 96 8.73 5.55 -11.31
C ASP A 96 7.86 6.80 -11.16
N ARG A 97 8.29 7.76 -10.34
CA ARG A 97 7.58 9.01 -10.08
C ARG A 97 7.57 9.96 -11.27
N SER A 98 8.59 9.90 -12.13
CA SER A 98 8.73 10.77 -13.31
C SER A 98 7.79 10.36 -14.45
N SER A 99 7.44 9.08 -14.53
CA SER A 99 6.54 8.52 -15.55
C SER A 99 5.33 7.84 -14.90
N PHE A 100 4.86 8.35 -13.76
CA PHE A 100 3.80 7.70 -13.00
C PHE A 100 2.46 7.77 -13.73
N ASP A 101 1.88 6.60 -14.00
CA ASP A 101 0.55 6.45 -14.56
C ASP A 101 -0.42 6.01 -13.46
N ILE A 102 -1.35 6.90 -13.11
CA ILE A 102 -2.34 6.62 -12.06
C ILE A 102 -3.36 5.56 -12.48
N ASP A 103 -3.71 5.45 -13.76
CA ASP A 103 -4.70 4.49 -14.23
C ASP A 103 -4.11 3.06 -14.21
N ASP A 104 -2.87 2.90 -14.67
CA ASP A 104 -2.12 1.64 -14.53
C ASP A 104 -1.91 1.27 -13.06
N PHE A 105 -1.56 2.24 -12.23
CA PHE A 105 -1.36 2.01 -10.79
C PHE A 105 -2.65 1.56 -10.08
N GLU A 106 -3.80 2.19 -10.38
CA GLU A 106 -5.10 1.75 -9.85
C GLU A 106 -5.47 0.35 -10.31
N LYS A 107 -5.18 0.01 -11.57
CA LYS A 107 -5.40 -1.33 -12.10
C LYS A 107 -4.56 -2.35 -11.33
N LYS A 108 -3.26 -2.10 -11.14
CA LYS A 108 -2.38 -2.95 -10.35
C LYS A 108 -2.83 -3.11 -8.89
N ILE A 109 -3.39 -2.07 -8.27
CA ILE A 109 -4.03 -2.19 -6.95
C ILE A 109 -5.21 -3.16 -7.00
N LYS A 110 -6.13 -2.97 -7.94
CA LYS A 110 -7.35 -3.79 -8.07
C LYS A 110 -7.03 -5.26 -8.38
N ASP A 111 -5.93 -5.52 -9.08
CA ASP A 111 -5.47 -6.85 -9.49
C ASP A 111 -4.54 -7.53 -8.45
N SER A 112 -4.23 -6.85 -7.32
CA SER A 112 -3.31 -7.39 -6.30
C SER A 112 -3.85 -8.59 -5.52
N ARG A 113 -5.12 -8.96 -5.71
CA ARG A 113 -5.75 -10.16 -5.14
C ARG A 113 -7.06 -10.54 -5.83
#